data_AF-A0A7Y3BQT2-F1
#
_entry.id   AF-A0A7Y3BQT2-F1
#
_cell.length_a   1.000
_cell.length_b   1.000
_cell.length_c   1.000
_cell.angle_alpha   90.00
_cell.angle_beta   90.00
_cell.angle_gamma   90.00
#
_symmetry.space_group_name_H-M   'P 1'
#
loop_
_entity.id
_entity.type
_entity.pdbx_description
1 polymer ?
#
loop_
_entity_poly.entity_id
_entity_poly.type
_entity_poly.pdbx_seq_one_letter_code
_entity_poly.pdbx_strand_id
1 'polypeptide(L)' 'PYPEGELGVVKEGAYADLLLVDGNPLETLKAVTNRDNLKIIMKDGKVYKNTL' A
#
# COMPACT_ATOMS: atom_id res chain seq x y z
N PRO A 1 -0.24 10.22 17.26
CA PRO A 1 -1.14 9.59 16.26
C PRO A 1 -0.67 8.16 15.98
N TYR A 2 -1.59 7.22 15.80
CA TYR A 2 -1.35 5.76 15.71
C TYR A 2 -1.07 5.05 17.05
N PRO A 3 -1.99 5.09 18.03
CA PRO A 3 -1.80 4.43 19.32
C PRO A 3 -2.00 2.91 19.27
N GLU A 4 -2.73 2.41 18.27
CA GLU A 4 -3.23 1.02 18.25
C GLU A 4 -2.24 -0.01 17.65
N GLY A 5 -1.27 0.43 16.85
CA GLY A 5 -0.38 -0.49 16.12
C GLY A 5 0.77 0.21 15.39
N GLU A 6 1.68 -0.57 14.81
CA GLU A 6 2.78 -0.05 13.99
C GLU A 6 2.27 0.42 12.61
N LEU A 7 2.91 1.46 12.04
CA LEU A 7 2.61 1.99 10.71
C LEU A 7 3.83 1.80 9.80
N GLY A 8 3.58 1.47 8.52
CA GLY A 8 4.63 1.33 7.51
C GLY A 8 5.31 -0.04 7.47
N VAL A 9 4.72 -1.04 8.13
CA VAL A 9 5.20 -2.43 8.15
C VAL A 9 4.07 -3.40 7.81
N VAL A 10 4.38 -4.46 7.06
CA VAL A 10 3.44 -5.56 6.79
C VAL A 10 3.63 -6.62 7.87
N LYS A 11 2.82 -6.56 8.92
CA LYS A 11 2.91 -7.40 10.11
C LYS A 11 1.54 -7.52 10.77
N GLU A 12 1.26 -8.65 11.41
CA GLU A 12 0.06 -8.81 12.22
C GLU A 12 -0.01 -7.75 13.33
N GLY A 13 -1.20 -7.14 13.52
CA GLY A 13 -1.43 -6.06 14.49
C GLY A 13 -0.98 -4.66 14.02
N ALA A 14 -0.38 -4.54 12.83
CA ALA A 14 -0.11 -3.23 12.21
C ALA A 14 -1.37 -2.66 11.52
N TYR A 15 -1.36 -1.35 11.25
CA TYR A 15 -2.43 -0.72 10.47
C TYR A 15 -2.52 -1.34 9.08
N ALA A 16 -3.75 -1.59 8.63
CA ALA A 16 -4.03 -2.15 7.31
C ALA A 16 -3.97 -1.08 6.20
N ASP A 17 -2.80 -0.48 6.07
CA ASP A 17 -2.44 0.50 5.03
C ASP A 17 -1.55 -0.17 4.00
N LEU A 18 -2.06 -0.36 2.79
CA LEU A 18 -1.40 -1.15 1.75
C LEU A 18 -1.52 -0.52 0.36
N LEU A 19 -0.43 -0.60 -0.40
CA LEU A 19 -0.40 -0.35 -1.83
C LEU A 19 -0.07 -1.66 -2.55
N LEU A 20 -0.93 -2.06 -3.49
CA LEU A 20 -0.57 -3.09 -4.47
C LEU A 20 -0.14 -2.39 -5.76
N VAL A 21 1.07 -2.68 -6.20
CA VAL A 21 1.68 -2.06 -7.38
C VAL A 21 2.04 -3.07 -8.43
N ASP A 22 2.01 -2.64 -9.68
CA ASP A 22 2.51 -3.38 -10.83
C ASP A 22 4.00 -3.04 -11.05
N GLY A 23 4.83 -4.08 -11.19
CA GLY A 23 6.29 -4.00 -11.20
C GLY A 23 6.95 -4.10 -9.82
N ASN A 24 8.29 -4.06 -9.81
CA ASN A 24 9.11 -4.19 -8.60
C ASN A 24 9.72 -2.84 -8.18
N PRO A 25 9.35 -2.27 -7.01
CA PRO A 25 9.90 -1.01 -6.54
C PRO A 25 11.39 -1.05 -6.21
N LEU A 26 11.96 -2.24 -5.96
CA LEU A 26 13.41 -2.42 -5.75
C LEU A 26 14.22 -2.27 -7.05
N GLU A 27 13.58 -2.49 -8.19
CA GLU A 27 14.19 -2.30 -9.52
C GLU A 27 13.95 -0.90 -10.06
N THR A 28 12.75 -0.33 -9.81
CA THR A 28 12.43 1.02 -10.25
C THR A 28 11.38 1.70 -9.38
N LEU A 29 11.66 2.97 -9.01
CA LEU A 29 10.69 3.81 -8.29
C LEU A 29 9.41 4.05 -9.09
N LYS A 30 9.41 3.85 -10.42
CA LYS A 30 8.21 3.98 -11.26
C LYS A 30 7.08 3.05 -10.82
N ALA A 31 7.38 1.92 -10.18
CA ALA A 31 6.36 1.02 -9.65
C ALA A 31 5.42 1.74 -8.66
N VAL A 32 5.94 2.68 -7.85
CA VAL A 32 5.16 3.42 -6.85
C VAL A 32 4.86 4.87 -7.24
N THR A 33 5.66 5.49 -8.11
CA THR A 33 5.45 6.89 -8.53
C THR A 33 4.52 7.03 -9.73
N ASN A 34 4.37 6.00 -10.57
CA ASN A 34 3.38 6.01 -11.63
C ASN A 34 2.01 5.55 -11.08
N ARG A 35 1.02 6.44 -11.15
CA ARG A 35 -0.34 6.19 -10.65
C ARG A 35 -1.06 5.04 -11.37
N ASP A 36 -0.69 4.74 -12.60
CA ASP A 36 -1.24 3.63 -13.38
C ASP A 36 -0.79 2.25 -12.87
N ASN A 37 0.36 2.22 -12.20
CA ASN A 37 0.90 1.01 -11.59
C ASN A 37 0.23 0.70 -10.24
N LEU A 38 -0.36 1.68 -9.56
CA LEU A 38 -1.07 1.47 -8.28
C LEU A 38 -2.41 0.75 -8.54
N LYS A 39 -2.47 -0.58 -8.41
CA LYS A 39 -3.69 -1.37 -8.68
C LYS A 39 -4.67 -1.36 -7.51
N ILE A 40 -4.15 -1.42 -6.28
CA ILE A 40 -4.96 -1.31 -5.06
C ILE A 40 -4.38 -0.24 -4.14
N ILE A 41 -5.27 0.56 -3.57
CA ILE A 41 -4.97 1.48 -2.46
C ILE A 41 -5.92 1.12 -1.32
N MET A 42 -5.36 0.66 -0.21
CA MET A 42 -6.09 0.37 1.02
C MET A 42 -5.58 1.29 2.13
N LYS A 43 -6.51 1.82 2.92
CA LYS A 43 -6.22 2.62 4.11
C LYS A 43 -7.18 2.23 5.22
N ASP A 44 -6.68 2.01 6.43
CA ASP A 44 -7.45 1.58 7.60
C ASP A 44 -8.35 0.36 7.27
N GLY A 45 -7.84 -0.59 6.48
CA GLY A 45 -8.57 -1.78 6.03
C GLY A 45 -9.65 -1.51 4.97
N LYS A 46 -9.90 -0.26 4.62
CA LYS A 46 -10.86 0.13 3.58
C LYS A 46 -10.16 0.27 2.24
N VAL A 47 -10.73 -0.33 1.20
CA VAL A 47 -10.25 -0.19 -0.18
C VAL A 47 -10.77 1.12 -0.79
N TYR A 48 -9.86 1.95 -1.29
CA TYR A 48 -10.15 3.24 -1.93
C TYR A 48 -9.94 3.21 -3.45
N LYS A 49 -9.08 2.32 -3.95
CA LYS A 49 -8.88 2.03 -5.36
C LYS A 49 -8.76 0.53 -5.54
N ASN A 50 -9.45 -0.01 -6.53
CA ASN A 50 -9.25 -1.37 -7.02
C ASN A 50 -9.49 -1.39 -8.54
N THR A 51 -8.49 -1.79 -9.30
CA THR A 51 -8.56 -1.91 -10.77
C THR A 51 -8.10 -3.29 -11.24
N LEU A 52 -8.22 -4.31 -10.39
CA LEU A 52 -8.05 -5.70 -10.79
C LEU A 52 -9.26 -6.20 -11.59
#